data_AF-A0A0L8GNF1-F1
#
_entry.id   AF-A0A0L8GNF1-F1
#
_cell.length_a   1.000
_cell.length_b   1.000
_cell.length_c   1.000
_cell.angle_alpha   90.00
_cell.angle_beta   90.00
_cell.angle_gamma   90.00
#
_symmetry.space_group_name_H-M   'P 1'
#
loop_
_entity.id
_entity.type
_entity.pdbx_description
1 polymer ?
#
loop_
_entity_poly.entity_id
_entity_poly.type
_entity_poly.pdbx_seq_one_letter_code
_entity_poly.pdbx_strand_id
1 'polypeptide(L)'
;MAVRTHASYSLPFTLSESPFVTSRVPVCPHAGGVGLCELVQHLSMFDYVCVSGKLSVVEYASHLHEHFLNPVQVKNGYYQVPLNKQPDYSCSYIILKTDGEFEGHGFTFTVGRGNEIVCCAVKSLSKLVVGTKIKDIYKDFGMFWRQLTSDDQMRWIGPEKGVIHLATAAIVNALWDLWAKIEGKPLWKLLVDMDPQQLVSVIDFRYIKDVLTPEEAVELLQKMKKGKEERESHLLKEGYPAYTTSCGWLGYPDDKIRQLCREALAEGFTQFKAKVGSNLEDDKRRCQIIREQIGFNNVLMVDANQKWEVQEAIDWMKELAEYKPLWIEEPTSPDDIAGHALIGQNLRPLKIGIATGEQCQNRIMFKQFLQGKAMDFCQIDSCRLGGVNENLAVILMAAKFKIPVCPHAGGVGLCELVQHLSMFDYICVSGKLRVIEYVNHLHEHFLDPVQIRNGCYQVPLEPGYSSEMKASSLEEFEYPNGSEWQKLSADGTITS
;
A
#
# COMPACT_ATOMS: atom_id res chain seq x y z
N MET A 1 -35.35 48.28 -8.03
CA MET A 1 -35.71 48.13 -6.60
C MET A 1 -36.82 47.08 -6.53
N ALA A 2 -36.56 45.96 -5.85
CA ALA A 2 -37.47 44.88 -5.48
C ALA A 2 -38.30 44.13 -6.55
N VAL A 3 -38.13 42.81 -6.51
CA VAL A 3 -38.68 41.70 -7.30
C VAL A 3 -40.20 41.53 -7.11
N ARG A 4 -40.90 41.19 -8.20
CA ARG A 4 -42.09 40.33 -8.23
C ARG A 4 -42.06 39.51 -9.52
N THR A 5 -42.20 38.19 -9.43
CA THR A 5 -43.41 37.42 -9.82
C THR A 5 -43.14 35.92 -9.85
N HIS A 6 -44.11 35.16 -9.33
CA HIS A 6 -44.26 33.71 -9.47
C HIS A 6 -44.44 33.27 -10.94
N ALA A 7 -43.98 32.05 -11.25
CA ALA A 7 -44.60 31.20 -12.26
C ALA A 7 -44.39 29.72 -11.92
N SER A 8 -45.51 29.01 -11.85
CA SER A 8 -45.72 27.56 -11.72
C SER A 8 -45.57 26.84 -13.07
N TYR A 9 -45.12 25.58 -13.10
CA TYR A 9 -45.61 24.56 -14.05
C TYR A 9 -45.43 23.14 -13.48
N SER A 10 -46.50 22.36 -13.65
CA SER A 10 -46.73 20.96 -13.27
C SER A 10 -46.70 20.05 -14.50
N LEU A 11 -46.32 18.77 -14.34
CA LEU A 11 -46.69 17.67 -15.26
C LEU A 11 -46.85 16.34 -14.48
N PRO A 12 -47.70 15.40 -14.97
CA PRO A 12 -48.26 14.29 -14.20
C PRO A 12 -47.67 12.91 -14.57
N PHE A 13 -47.78 11.93 -13.67
CA PHE A 13 -47.79 10.51 -14.05
C PHE A 13 -48.78 9.73 -13.16
N THR A 14 -49.67 9.01 -13.83
CA THR A 14 -50.81 8.26 -13.29
C THR A 14 -50.44 6.82 -12.94
N LEU A 15 -50.94 6.35 -11.80
CA LEU A 15 -50.99 4.95 -11.37
C LEU A 15 -52.23 4.26 -11.97
N SER A 16 -52.10 2.98 -12.37
CA SER A 16 -53.25 2.11 -12.62
C SER A 16 -52.98 0.68 -12.12
N GLU A 17 -53.91 0.15 -11.35
CA GLU A 17 -53.92 -1.16 -10.69
C GLU A 17 -54.58 -2.28 -11.54
N SER A 18 -53.99 -3.50 -11.45
CA SER A 18 -54.59 -4.87 -11.39
C SER A 18 -55.50 -5.40 -12.55
N PRO A 19 -55.79 -6.73 -12.72
CA PRO A 19 -56.01 -7.75 -11.67
C PRO A 19 -55.40 -9.17 -11.86
N PHE A 20 -55.51 -9.96 -10.78
CA PHE A 20 -55.29 -11.40 -10.61
C PHE A 20 -56.15 -12.29 -11.52
N VAL A 21 -55.61 -13.42 -12.02
CA VAL A 21 -56.28 -14.76 -12.08
C VAL A 21 -55.24 -15.89 -11.96
N THR A 22 -55.68 -16.97 -11.32
CA THR A 22 -55.05 -18.18 -10.80
C THR A 22 -54.71 -19.27 -11.83
N SER A 23 -53.71 -20.15 -11.57
CA SER A 23 -53.91 -21.61 -11.50
C SER A 23 -52.62 -22.46 -11.37
N ARG A 24 -52.57 -23.21 -10.25
CA ARG A 24 -52.25 -24.65 -10.07
C ARG A 24 -50.90 -25.27 -10.52
N VAL A 25 -50.25 -25.81 -9.49
CA VAL A 25 -49.27 -26.90 -9.41
C VAL A 25 -49.76 -28.21 -10.05
N PRO A 26 -48.84 -29.11 -10.47
CA PRO A 26 -48.90 -30.49 -10.00
C PRO A 26 -47.59 -31.02 -9.40
N VAL A 27 -47.78 -31.95 -8.45
CA VAL A 27 -46.81 -32.66 -7.61
C VAL A 27 -46.59 -34.08 -8.19
N CYS A 28 -45.31 -34.47 -8.40
CA CYS A 28 -44.63 -35.80 -8.20
C CYS A 28 -45.27 -37.08 -8.84
N PRO A 29 -44.71 -38.33 -8.80
CA PRO A 29 -43.49 -38.86 -8.15
C PRO A 29 -42.72 -40.04 -8.87
N HIS A 30 -41.75 -40.66 -8.16
CA HIS A 30 -41.11 -42.01 -8.30
C HIS A 30 -39.86 -42.14 -9.23
N ALA A 31 -38.85 -42.99 -9.02
CA ALA A 31 -38.38 -43.86 -7.91
C ALA A 31 -37.05 -44.55 -8.33
N GLY A 32 -36.18 -44.92 -7.35
CA GLY A 32 -35.16 -46.00 -7.41
C GLY A 32 -33.95 -45.82 -8.34
N GLY A 33 -32.73 -46.35 -8.13
CA GLY A 33 -32.16 -47.26 -7.16
C GLY A 33 -30.85 -47.87 -7.76
N VAL A 34 -29.76 -47.84 -6.96
CA VAL A 34 -28.65 -48.83 -6.79
C VAL A 34 -27.93 -49.52 -7.98
N GLY A 35 -26.57 -49.49 -7.94
CA GLY A 35 -25.65 -50.59 -8.35
C GLY A 35 -24.75 -50.33 -9.57
N LEU A 36 -23.41 -50.16 -9.49
CA LEU A 36 -22.26 -51.08 -9.26
C LEU A 36 -21.74 -51.87 -10.50
N CYS A 37 -20.40 -51.91 -10.61
CA CYS A 37 -19.47 -52.73 -11.45
C CYS A 37 -19.13 -52.28 -12.90
N GLU A 38 -17.91 -52.42 -13.46
CA GLU A 38 -16.50 -52.58 -13.01
C GLU A 38 -15.61 -52.75 -14.30
N LEU A 39 -14.34 -52.26 -14.27
CA LEU A 39 -13.10 -52.75 -14.97
C LEU A 39 -13.06 -52.84 -16.54
N VAL A 40 -11.98 -52.60 -17.33
CA VAL A 40 -10.50 -52.58 -17.16
C VAL A 40 -9.75 -52.02 -18.40
N GLN A 41 -8.69 -51.24 -18.14
CA GLN A 41 -7.34 -51.05 -18.76
C GLN A 41 -7.05 -51.12 -20.28
N HIS A 42 -6.29 -50.12 -20.76
CA HIS A 42 -4.88 -50.32 -21.16
C HIS A 42 -4.03 -49.03 -21.04
N LEU A 43 -2.81 -49.20 -20.52
CA LEU A 43 -1.76 -48.24 -20.16
C LEU A 43 -0.69 -48.07 -21.25
N SER A 44 -0.05 -46.89 -21.29
CA SER A 44 1.42 -46.70 -21.43
C SER A 44 1.77 -45.24 -21.09
N MET A 45 2.17 -44.92 -19.85
CA MET A 45 3.56 -44.84 -19.34
C MET A 45 4.45 -43.77 -20.02
N PHE A 46 4.56 -42.61 -19.38
CA PHE A 46 5.82 -41.88 -19.19
C PHE A 46 5.87 -41.39 -17.73
N ASP A 47 7.01 -41.64 -17.10
CA ASP A 47 7.24 -41.63 -15.67
C ASP A 47 7.20 -40.23 -15.05
N TYR A 48 6.22 -39.98 -14.17
CA TYR A 48 6.36 -39.03 -13.08
C TYR A 48 6.79 -39.82 -11.84
N VAL A 49 8.01 -39.57 -11.38
CA VAL A 49 8.48 -40.03 -10.07
C VAL A 49 7.68 -39.28 -9.01
N CYS A 50 6.60 -39.93 -8.60
CA CYS A 50 5.80 -39.58 -7.44
C CYS A 50 6.62 -39.93 -6.19
N VAL A 51 7.21 -38.93 -5.54
CA VAL A 51 7.64 -39.09 -4.15
C VAL A 51 6.39 -38.93 -3.28
N SER A 52 5.73 -40.06 -3.05
CA SER A 52 4.68 -40.19 -2.05
C SER A 52 5.27 -39.94 -0.66
N GLY A 53 4.80 -38.88 0.00
CA GLY A 53 5.14 -38.58 1.39
C GLY A 53 4.00 -37.85 2.08
N LYS A 54 2.93 -38.59 2.39
CA LYS A 54 1.88 -38.32 3.40
C LYS A 54 1.70 -36.85 3.82
N LEU A 55 0.70 -36.19 3.23
CA LEU A 55 0.02 -35.06 3.86
C LEU A 55 -0.63 -35.53 5.17
N SER A 56 0.04 -35.27 6.28
CA SER A 56 -0.57 -35.28 7.60
C SER A 56 0.13 -34.25 8.46
N VAL A 57 -0.21 -32.98 8.25
CA VAL A 57 -0.10 -32.03 9.34
C VAL A 57 -1.36 -31.14 9.34
N VAL A 58 -1.95 -31.08 10.52
CA VAL A 58 -3.09 -30.21 10.83
C VAL A 58 -2.45 -28.98 11.43
N GLU A 59 -2.56 -27.89 10.70
CA GLU A 59 -1.61 -26.80 10.76
C GLU A 59 -2.31 -25.58 11.35
N TYR A 60 -2.11 -25.37 12.65
CA TYR A 60 -2.71 -24.27 13.40
C TYR A 60 -1.67 -23.16 13.57
N ALA A 61 -2.00 -21.90 13.22
CA ALA A 61 -1.22 -20.76 13.71
C ALA A 61 -1.32 -20.76 15.24
N SER A 62 -0.21 -21.10 15.88
CA SER A 62 -0.18 -21.48 17.30
C SER A 62 0.33 -20.36 18.20
N HIS A 63 1.13 -19.41 17.70
CA HIS A 63 1.67 -18.31 18.49
C HIS A 63 1.91 -17.04 17.65
N LEU A 64 1.32 -15.91 18.05
CA LEU A 64 1.78 -14.58 17.67
C LEU A 64 2.82 -14.17 18.72
N HIS A 65 4.09 -14.02 18.33
CA HIS A 65 5.01 -13.27 19.16
C HIS A 65 4.67 -11.79 18.98
N GLU A 66 4.19 -11.20 20.07
CA GLU A 66 4.00 -9.78 20.20
C GLU A 66 5.39 -9.17 20.10
N HIS A 67 5.61 -8.34 19.10
CA HIS A 67 6.81 -7.52 19.04
C HIS A 67 6.35 -6.15 18.63
N PHE A 68 5.95 -5.38 19.63
CA PHE A 68 5.51 -4.02 19.42
C PHE A 68 6.73 -3.11 19.21
N LEU A 69 7.38 -3.20 18.06
CA LEU A 69 8.58 -2.42 17.83
C LEU A 69 8.29 -0.94 17.79
N ASN A 70 9.06 -0.18 18.55
CA ASN A 70 9.11 1.26 18.45
C ASN A 70 10.56 1.72 18.57
N PRO A 71 11.33 1.61 17.50
CA PRO A 71 12.69 2.04 17.53
C PRO A 71 12.67 3.56 17.39
N VAL A 72 13.20 4.22 18.41
CA VAL A 72 13.50 5.65 18.50
C VAL A 72 12.34 6.52 19.02
N GLN A 73 12.44 6.87 20.31
CA GLN A 73 11.97 8.18 20.78
C GLN A 73 12.77 9.28 20.10
N VAL A 74 12.09 10.17 19.39
CA VAL A 74 12.68 11.38 18.81
C VAL A 74 12.97 12.39 19.93
N LYS A 75 14.07 12.18 20.68
CA LYS A 75 14.47 13.06 21.82
C LYS A 75 14.61 14.54 21.47
N ASN A 76 14.73 14.91 20.19
CA ASN A 76 15.03 16.26 19.75
C ASN A 76 13.93 16.94 18.90
N GLY A 77 12.72 16.37 18.79
CA GLY A 77 11.62 16.99 18.03
C GLY A 77 11.92 17.23 16.55
N TYR A 78 12.89 16.52 15.97
CA TYR A 78 13.40 16.82 14.64
C TYR A 78 12.55 16.27 13.49
N TYR A 79 11.86 15.14 13.69
CA TYR A 79 11.03 14.46 12.68
C TYR A 79 9.56 14.88 12.77
N GLN A 80 9.35 16.19 12.79
CA GLN A 80 8.01 16.77 12.82
C GLN A 80 7.42 16.81 11.41
N VAL A 81 6.17 16.35 11.29
CA VAL A 81 5.27 16.70 10.18
C VAL A 81 4.10 17.54 10.75
N PRO A 82 3.36 18.30 9.92
CA PRO A 82 2.38 19.28 10.40
C PRO A 82 1.34 18.74 11.38
N LEU A 83 0.85 17.52 11.14
CA LEU A 83 -0.12 16.85 12.00
C LEU A 83 0.54 15.92 13.05
N ASN A 84 1.61 15.20 12.69
CA ASN A 84 2.32 14.28 13.60
C ASN A 84 3.64 14.90 14.08
N LYS A 85 3.60 15.55 15.24
CA LYS A 85 4.76 16.28 15.79
C LYS A 85 5.79 15.38 16.50
N GLN A 86 5.36 14.23 16.99
CA GLN A 86 6.21 13.29 17.73
C GLN A 86 5.80 11.86 17.35
N PRO A 87 6.02 11.45 16.09
CA PRO A 87 5.74 10.08 15.70
C PRO A 87 6.80 9.16 16.31
N ASP A 88 6.36 8.08 16.95
CA ASP A 88 7.22 6.99 17.35
C ASP A 88 6.96 5.84 16.35
N TYR A 89 7.84 5.67 15.37
CA TYR A 89 7.62 4.75 14.26
C TYR A 89 7.46 3.32 14.75
N SER A 90 6.28 2.75 14.52
CA SER A 90 5.87 1.45 15.06
C SER A 90 5.33 0.54 13.98
N CYS A 91 5.32 -0.77 14.26
CA CYS A 91 4.64 -1.74 13.40
C CYS A 91 3.87 -2.78 14.20
N SER A 92 2.76 -3.26 13.62
CA SER A 92 2.07 -4.47 14.07
C SER A 92 2.58 -5.64 13.25
N TYR A 93 3.58 -6.35 13.78
CA TYR A 93 4.29 -7.43 13.10
C TYR A 93 3.64 -8.80 13.35
N ILE A 94 3.67 -9.66 12.34
CA ILE A 94 3.15 -11.03 12.40
C ILE A 94 4.08 -12.03 11.71
N ILE A 95 4.00 -13.26 12.18
CA ILE A 95 4.62 -14.43 11.55
C ILE A 95 3.52 -15.48 11.35
N LEU A 96 3.31 -15.88 10.09
CA LEU A 96 2.47 -17.00 9.70
C LEU A 96 3.33 -18.25 9.58
N LYS A 97 3.20 -19.13 10.57
CA LYS A 97 3.92 -20.40 10.60
C LYS A 97 3.13 -21.49 9.87
N THR A 98 3.88 -22.38 9.25
CA THR A 98 3.38 -23.56 8.55
C THR A 98 3.92 -24.83 9.22
N ASP A 99 3.35 -25.95 8.83
CA ASP A 99 3.73 -27.36 9.05
C ASP A 99 5.10 -27.69 8.45
N GLY A 100 5.46 -26.90 7.44
CA GLY A 100 6.64 -27.06 6.61
C GLY A 100 7.78 -26.14 7.04
N GLU A 101 8.72 -25.95 6.12
CA GLU A 101 9.97 -25.23 6.37
C GLU A 101 9.82 -23.70 6.27
N PHE A 102 8.75 -23.22 5.64
CA PHE A 102 8.57 -21.80 5.35
C PHE A 102 7.65 -21.11 6.36
N GLU A 103 7.99 -19.88 6.70
CA GLU A 103 7.14 -18.94 7.42
C GLU A 103 6.98 -17.64 6.64
N GLY A 104 5.81 -17.02 6.77
CA GLY A 104 5.48 -15.75 6.14
C GLY A 104 5.52 -14.61 7.14
N HIS A 105 6.20 -13.52 6.80
CA HIS A 105 6.39 -12.37 7.66
C HIS A 105 5.65 -11.18 7.07
N GLY A 106 4.95 -10.44 7.92
CA GLY A 106 4.22 -9.26 7.47
C GLY A 106 4.01 -8.29 8.60
N PHE A 107 3.72 -7.05 8.23
CA PHE A 107 3.39 -6.01 9.18
C PHE A 107 2.52 -4.95 8.53
N THR A 108 2.00 -4.08 9.39
CA THR A 108 1.48 -2.78 9.00
C THR A 108 2.12 -1.69 9.87
N PHE A 109 2.30 -0.51 9.29
CA PHE A 109 2.94 0.64 9.94
C PHE A 109 1.94 1.47 10.77
N THR A 110 2.42 1.97 11.91
CA THR A 110 1.73 2.93 12.78
C THR A 110 2.75 3.91 13.39
N VAL A 111 2.28 4.91 14.14
CA VAL A 111 3.14 5.98 14.71
C VAL A 111 3.10 6.04 16.24
N GLY A 112 3.05 4.86 16.89
CA GLY A 112 3.13 4.72 18.34
C GLY A 112 1.80 4.27 18.95
N ARG A 113 1.12 5.17 19.67
CA ARG A 113 -0.19 4.89 20.30
C ARG A 113 -1.22 4.40 19.27
N GLY A 114 -1.98 3.36 19.62
CA GLY A 114 -2.94 2.71 18.74
C GLY A 114 -2.38 1.48 18.04
N ASN A 115 -1.06 1.25 18.07
CA ASN A 115 -0.45 0.02 17.54
C ASN A 115 -1.01 -1.23 18.25
N GLU A 116 -1.29 -1.14 19.56
CA GLU A 116 -1.91 -2.19 20.36
C GLU A 116 -3.32 -2.57 19.86
N ILE A 117 -4.06 -1.59 19.34
CA ILE A 117 -5.41 -1.80 18.80
C ILE A 117 -5.31 -2.54 17.46
N VAL A 118 -4.32 -2.18 16.62
CA VAL A 118 -4.04 -2.88 15.37
C VAL A 118 -3.58 -4.31 15.62
N CYS A 119 -2.67 -4.54 16.58
CA CYS A 119 -2.30 -5.88 17.03
C CYS A 119 -3.52 -6.71 17.49
N CYS A 120 -4.48 -6.10 18.20
CA CYS A 120 -5.71 -6.77 18.61
C CYS A 120 -6.62 -7.14 17.42
N ALA A 121 -6.72 -6.26 16.43
CA ALA A 121 -7.46 -6.53 15.20
C ALA A 121 -6.82 -7.65 14.37
N VAL A 122 -5.49 -7.64 14.26
CA VAL A 122 -4.70 -8.73 13.65
C VAL A 122 -5.01 -10.05 14.34
N LYS A 123 -4.87 -10.13 15.67
CA LYS A 123 -5.20 -11.33 16.47
C LYS A 123 -6.62 -11.85 16.21
N SER A 124 -7.57 -10.93 16.03
CA SER A 124 -8.96 -11.27 15.77
C SER A 124 -9.16 -11.83 14.36
N LEU A 125 -8.59 -11.18 13.35
CA LEU A 125 -8.66 -11.62 11.94
C LEU A 125 -7.89 -12.91 11.69
N SER A 126 -6.75 -13.14 12.36
CA SER A 126 -5.93 -14.34 12.16
C SER A 126 -6.72 -15.63 12.41
N LYS A 127 -7.79 -15.60 13.22
CA LYS A 127 -8.68 -16.75 13.45
C LYS A 127 -9.38 -17.25 12.17
N LEU A 128 -9.53 -16.38 11.17
CA LEU A 128 -10.08 -16.73 9.85
C LEU A 128 -9.04 -17.37 8.92
N VAL A 129 -7.75 -17.25 9.27
CA VAL A 129 -6.63 -17.76 8.47
C VAL A 129 -6.12 -19.09 9.04
N VAL A 130 -6.00 -19.18 10.37
CA VAL A 130 -5.55 -20.37 11.11
C VAL A 130 -6.35 -21.62 10.69
N GLY A 131 -5.63 -22.70 10.37
CA GLY A 131 -6.25 -23.98 9.99
C GLY A 131 -6.62 -24.08 8.52
N THR A 132 -6.42 -23.00 7.73
CA THR A 132 -6.62 -23.03 6.28
C THR A 132 -5.40 -23.63 5.59
N LYS A 133 -5.63 -24.49 4.59
CA LYS A 133 -4.52 -25.05 3.80
C LYS A 133 -3.99 -24.01 2.84
N ILE A 134 -2.67 -23.83 2.84
CA ILE A 134 -1.96 -22.88 1.95
C ILE A 134 -2.35 -23.05 0.48
N LYS A 135 -2.43 -24.30 0.01
CA LYS A 135 -2.84 -24.61 -1.37
C LYS A 135 -4.24 -24.10 -1.70
N ASP A 136 -5.16 -24.06 -0.73
CA ASP A 136 -6.53 -23.62 -0.95
C ASP A 136 -6.59 -22.08 -0.97
N ILE A 137 -5.71 -21.41 -0.22
CA ILE A 137 -5.51 -19.95 -0.28
C ILE A 137 -4.99 -19.56 -1.67
N TYR A 138 -3.86 -20.11 -2.12
CA TYR A 138 -3.24 -19.67 -3.38
C TYR A 138 -3.95 -20.19 -4.63
N LYS A 139 -4.81 -21.20 -4.52
CA LYS A 139 -5.68 -21.64 -5.62
C LYS A 139 -6.69 -20.55 -6.02
N ASP A 140 -7.17 -19.75 -5.08
CA ASP A 140 -8.11 -18.66 -5.33
C ASP A 140 -7.88 -17.51 -4.33
N PHE A 141 -6.70 -16.87 -4.45
CA PHE A 141 -6.26 -15.87 -3.48
C PHE A 141 -7.15 -14.62 -3.52
N GLY A 142 -7.72 -14.27 -4.67
CA GLY A 142 -8.69 -13.18 -4.77
C GLY A 142 -9.96 -13.45 -3.96
N MET A 143 -10.48 -14.69 -4.02
CA MET A 143 -11.63 -15.07 -3.17
C MET A 143 -11.26 -15.13 -1.69
N PHE A 144 -10.09 -15.68 -1.35
CA PHE A 144 -9.64 -15.71 0.05
C PHE A 144 -9.49 -14.29 0.61
N TRP A 145 -8.88 -13.38 -0.15
CA TRP A 145 -8.80 -11.96 0.20
C TRP A 145 -10.19 -11.37 0.45
N ARG A 146 -11.16 -11.66 -0.43
CA ARG A 146 -12.54 -11.21 -0.28
C ARG A 146 -13.20 -11.77 0.98
N GLN A 147 -12.96 -13.04 1.33
CA GLN A 147 -13.47 -13.64 2.56
C GLN A 147 -12.92 -12.92 3.78
N LEU A 148 -11.63 -12.58 3.78
CA LEU A 148 -11.00 -11.85 4.87
C LEU A 148 -11.56 -10.42 5.02
N THR A 149 -11.75 -9.70 3.92
CA THR A 149 -12.22 -8.30 3.92
C THR A 149 -13.73 -8.13 3.98
N SER A 150 -14.48 -9.21 3.72
CA SER A 150 -15.94 -9.21 3.71
C SER A 150 -16.56 -10.21 4.67
N ASP A 151 -15.81 -10.69 5.67
CA ASP A 151 -16.39 -11.41 6.79
C ASP A 151 -17.57 -10.61 7.35
N ASP A 152 -18.71 -11.28 7.56
CA ASP A 152 -20.00 -10.67 7.81
C ASP A 152 -19.98 -9.68 9.00
N GLN A 153 -19.16 -9.96 10.01
CA GLN A 153 -19.06 -9.15 11.22
C GLN A 153 -17.87 -8.19 11.16
N MET A 154 -16.69 -8.68 10.77
CA MET A 154 -15.46 -7.87 10.77
C MET A 154 -15.53 -6.72 9.77
N ARG A 155 -16.26 -6.88 8.66
CA ARG A 155 -16.46 -5.77 7.71
C ARG A 155 -17.20 -4.58 8.35
N TRP A 156 -17.98 -4.78 9.42
CA TRP A 156 -18.79 -3.72 10.02
C TRP A 156 -17.95 -2.66 10.75
N ILE A 157 -16.75 -3.02 11.21
CA ILE A 157 -15.80 -2.10 11.87
C ILE A 157 -14.84 -1.41 10.89
N GLY A 158 -15.05 -1.57 9.58
CA GLY A 158 -14.40 -0.82 8.51
C GLY A 158 -15.48 -0.15 7.65
N PRO A 159 -15.96 -0.81 6.57
CA PRO A 159 -15.34 -1.88 5.80
C PRO A 159 -14.16 -1.37 4.94
N GLU A 160 -13.15 -2.22 4.73
CA GLU A 160 -11.98 -1.93 3.89
C GLU A 160 -11.35 -0.55 4.21
N LYS A 161 -11.24 -0.20 5.50
CA LYS A 161 -10.60 1.04 5.99
C LYS A 161 -10.15 0.92 7.45
N GLY A 162 -9.27 1.83 7.86
CA GLY A 162 -8.87 1.98 9.26
C GLY A 162 -8.20 0.73 9.84
N VAL A 163 -8.34 0.56 11.17
CA VAL A 163 -7.64 -0.48 11.95
C VAL A 163 -7.82 -1.89 11.38
N ILE A 164 -9.05 -2.27 11.00
CA ILE A 164 -9.32 -3.63 10.51
C ILE A 164 -8.66 -3.90 9.16
N HIS A 165 -8.48 -2.87 8.33
CA HIS A 165 -7.85 -3.00 7.02
C HIS A 165 -6.33 -2.95 7.10
N LEU A 166 -5.77 -2.20 8.06
CA LEU A 166 -4.35 -2.30 8.41
C LEU A 166 -4.01 -3.71 8.91
N ALA A 167 -4.87 -4.29 9.75
CA ALA A 167 -4.71 -5.67 10.20
C ALA A 167 -4.79 -6.68 9.04
N THR A 168 -5.70 -6.45 8.10
CA THR A 168 -5.77 -7.22 6.84
C THR A 168 -4.46 -7.09 6.06
N ALA A 169 -3.90 -5.90 5.92
CA ALA A 169 -2.66 -5.65 5.21
C ALA A 169 -1.50 -6.48 5.78
N ALA A 170 -1.33 -6.49 7.11
CA ALA A 170 -0.29 -7.29 7.76
C ALA A 170 -0.42 -8.79 7.42
N ILE A 171 -1.64 -9.34 7.51
CA ILE A 171 -1.95 -10.75 7.19
C ILE A 171 -1.69 -11.07 5.72
N VAL A 172 -2.22 -10.25 4.82
CA VAL A 172 -2.10 -10.46 3.38
C VAL A 172 -0.64 -10.33 2.94
N ASN A 173 0.11 -9.35 3.45
CA ASN A 173 1.52 -9.20 3.15
C ASN A 173 2.35 -10.40 3.64
N ALA A 174 2.04 -10.97 4.81
CA ALA A 174 2.68 -12.20 5.28
C ALA A 174 2.36 -13.41 4.39
N LEU A 175 1.14 -13.51 3.85
CA LEU A 175 0.79 -14.55 2.89
C LEU A 175 1.54 -14.38 1.55
N TRP A 176 1.82 -13.16 1.12
CA TRP A 176 2.63 -12.90 -0.07
C TRP A 176 4.12 -13.17 0.16
N ASP A 177 4.64 -12.81 1.33
CA ASP A 177 6.00 -13.18 1.74
C ASP A 177 6.17 -14.71 1.75
N LEU A 178 5.23 -15.43 2.38
CA LEU A 178 5.22 -16.89 2.38
C LEU A 178 5.20 -17.48 0.98
N TRP A 179 4.36 -16.96 0.08
CA TRP A 179 4.28 -17.47 -1.28
C TRP A 179 5.59 -17.25 -2.04
N ALA A 180 6.17 -16.05 -1.91
CA ALA A 180 7.45 -15.70 -2.52
C ALA A 180 8.60 -16.60 -2.00
N LYS A 181 8.63 -16.91 -0.70
CA LYS A 181 9.58 -17.85 -0.10
C LYS A 181 9.40 -19.29 -0.61
N ILE A 182 8.15 -19.78 -0.66
CA ILE A 182 7.83 -21.12 -1.20
C ILE A 182 8.29 -21.26 -2.65
N GLU A 183 8.13 -20.22 -3.46
CA GLU A 183 8.54 -20.20 -4.87
C GLU A 183 10.03 -19.88 -5.06
N GLY A 184 10.77 -19.59 -3.97
CA GLY A 184 12.19 -19.25 -4.01
C GLY A 184 12.49 -17.97 -4.78
N LYS A 185 11.62 -16.95 -4.71
CA LYS A 185 11.72 -15.69 -5.47
C LYS A 185 11.50 -14.47 -4.58
N PRO A 186 12.17 -13.34 -4.84
CA PRO A 186 11.73 -12.06 -4.29
C PRO A 186 10.33 -11.73 -4.84
N LEU A 187 9.49 -11.05 -4.05
CA LEU A 187 8.09 -10.83 -4.42
C LEU A 187 7.93 -10.15 -5.79
N TRP A 188 8.80 -9.18 -6.13
CA TRP A 188 8.71 -8.48 -7.41
C TRP A 188 8.85 -9.46 -8.57
N LYS A 189 9.74 -10.45 -8.42
CA LYS A 189 9.98 -11.47 -9.43
C LYS A 189 8.85 -12.50 -9.48
N LEU A 190 8.30 -12.88 -8.33
CA LEU A 190 7.09 -13.70 -8.26
C LEU A 190 5.95 -13.04 -9.07
N LEU A 191 5.66 -11.76 -8.82
CA LEU A 191 4.63 -11.00 -9.53
C LEU A 191 4.94 -10.84 -11.03
N VAL A 192 6.21 -10.58 -11.36
CA VAL A 192 6.65 -10.47 -12.75
C VAL A 192 6.46 -11.80 -13.50
N ASP A 193 6.72 -12.94 -12.87
CA ASP A 193 6.65 -14.25 -13.51
C ASP A 193 5.23 -14.83 -13.64
N MET A 194 4.27 -14.32 -12.87
CA MET A 194 2.86 -14.72 -13.02
C MET A 194 2.34 -14.43 -14.42
N ASP A 195 1.53 -15.36 -14.95
CA ASP A 195 0.80 -15.06 -16.16
C ASP A 195 -0.30 -13.99 -15.89
N PRO A 196 -0.70 -13.19 -16.89
CA PRO A 196 -1.68 -12.13 -16.68
C PRO A 196 -3.02 -12.59 -16.10
N GLN A 197 -3.49 -13.80 -16.42
CA GLN A 197 -4.74 -14.32 -15.88
C GLN A 197 -4.58 -14.70 -14.40
N GLN A 198 -3.47 -15.34 -14.03
CA GLN A 198 -3.14 -15.60 -12.64
C GLN A 198 -3.01 -14.30 -11.84
N LEU A 199 -2.30 -13.29 -12.36
CA LEU A 199 -2.14 -12.00 -11.69
C LEU A 199 -3.48 -11.28 -11.49
N VAL A 200 -4.38 -11.34 -12.48
CA VAL A 200 -5.73 -10.78 -12.33
C VAL A 200 -6.59 -11.59 -11.37
N SER A 201 -6.37 -12.91 -11.25
CA SER A 201 -7.16 -13.78 -10.37
C SER A 201 -6.98 -13.48 -8.88
N VAL A 202 -5.85 -12.85 -8.48
CA VAL A 202 -5.63 -12.48 -7.07
C VAL A 202 -6.33 -11.16 -6.68
N ILE A 203 -6.95 -10.44 -7.62
CA ILE A 203 -7.54 -9.13 -7.39
C ILE A 203 -9.07 -9.25 -7.19
N ASP A 204 -9.61 -8.60 -6.16
CA ASP A 204 -11.06 -8.40 -6.03
C ASP A 204 -11.53 -7.15 -6.81
N PHE A 205 -12.21 -7.37 -7.93
CA PHE A 205 -12.74 -6.30 -8.79
C PHE A 205 -14.06 -5.69 -8.31
N ARG A 206 -14.61 -6.13 -7.17
CA ARG A 206 -15.85 -5.53 -6.63
C ARG A 206 -15.67 -4.02 -6.47
N TYR A 207 -16.68 -3.26 -6.92
CA TYR A 207 -16.74 -1.79 -6.90
C TYR A 207 -15.75 -1.02 -7.79
N ILE A 208 -14.93 -1.70 -8.58
CA ILE A 208 -14.03 -1.06 -9.57
C ILE A 208 -14.30 -1.44 -11.03
N LYS A 209 -15.23 -2.39 -11.29
CA LYS A 209 -15.59 -2.83 -12.66
C LYS A 209 -16.12 -1.73 -13.57
N ASP A 210 -16.65 -0.65 -13.01
CA ASP A 210 -17.07 0.53 -13.78
C ASP A 210 -15.89 1.30 -14.38
N VAL A 211 -14.67 1.11 -13.86
CA VAL A 211 -13.46 1.72 -14.41
C VAL A 211 -12.43 0.73 -14.91
N LEU A 212 -12.40 -0.50 -14.42
CA LEU A 212 -11.43 -1.52 -14.79
C LEU A 212 -12.06 -2.90 -14.63
N THR A 213 -12.32 -3.59 -15.74
CA THR A 213 -12.76 -4.99 -15.71
C THR A 213 -11.56 -5.95 -15.63
N PRO A 214 -11.77 -7.22 -15.19
CA PRO A 214 -10.71 -8.24 -15.24
C PRO A 214 -10.12 -8.42 -16.65
N GLU A 215 -10.95 -8.36 -17.69
CA GLU A 215 -10.53 -8.51 -19.08
C GLU A 215 -9.63 -7.36 -19.52
N GLU A 216 -10.01 -6.12 -19.17
CA GLU A 216 -9.20 -4.94 -19.44
C GLU A 216 -7.86 -4.98 -18.68
N ALA A 217 -7.85 -5.47 -17.45
CA ALA A 217 -6.63 -5.66 -16.66
C ALA A 217 -5.69 -6.68 -17.32
N VAL A 218 -6.23 -7.82 -17.78
CA VAL A 218 -5.46 -8.82 -18.55
C VAL A 218 -4.90 -8.20 -19.83
N GLU A 219 -5.69 -7.43 -20.57
CA GLU A 219 -5.23 -6.76 -21.78
C GLU A 219 -4.08 -5.77 -21.52
N LEU A 220 -4.15 -4.98 -20.43
CA LEU A 220 -3.09 -4.06 -20.05
C LEU A 220 -1.77 -4.80 -19.81
N LEU A 221 -1.81 -5.88 -19.03
CA LEU A 221 -0.64 -6.72 -18.74
C LEU A 221 -0.10 -7.41 -20.01
N GLN A 222 -0.99 -7.90 -20.89
CA GLN A 222 -0.58 -8.53 -22.14
C GLN A 222 0.11 -7.55 -23.09
N LYS A 223 -0.39 -6.31 -23.20
CA LYS A 223 0.23 -5.24 -24.01
C LYS A 223 1.65 -4.94 -23.54
N MET A 224 1.91 -5.09 -22.24
CA MET A 224 3.23 -4.89 -21.65
C MET A 224 4.17 -6.08 -21.74
N LYS A 225 3.77 -7.25 -22.24
CA LYS A 225 4.72 -8.37 -22.43
C LYS A 225 5.90 -8.02 -23.34
N LYS A 226 5.68 -7.17 -24.36
CA LYS A 226 6.75 -6.71 -25.24
C LYS A 226 7.70 -5.80 -24.45
N GLY A 227 9.00 -6.09 -24.52
CA GLY A 227 10.02 -5.30 -23.81
C GLY A 227 10.22 -5.73 -22.35
N LYS A 228 9.56 -6.80 -21.88
CA LYS A 228 9.58 -7.22 -20.46
C LYS A 228 10.98 -7.63 -20.01
N GLU A 229 11.66 -8.46 -20.80
CA GLU A 229 13.01 -8.95 -20.50
C GLU A 229 14.03 -7.80 -20.51
N GLU A 230 13.89 -6.86 -21.44
CA GLU A 230 14.76 -5.68 -21.52
C GLU A 230 14.57 -4.75 -20.31
N ARG A 231 13.33 -4.56 -19.85
CA ARG A 231 13.04 -3.78 -18.64
C ARG A 231 13.55 -4.48 -17.38
N GLU A 232 13.36 -5.79 -17.27
CA GLU A 232 13.90 -6.56 -16.14
C GLU A 232 15.44 -6.49 -16.09
N SER A 233 16.11 -6.69 -17.23
CA SER A 233 17.57 -6.56 -17.34
C SER A 233 18.05 -5.14 -17.02
N HIS A 234 17.35 -4.11 -17.51
CA HIS A 234 17.63 -2.72 -17.17
C HIS A 234 17.51 -2.48 -15.67
N LEU A 235 16.42 -2.92 -15.05
CA LEU A 235 16.17 -2.75 -13.62
C LEU A 235 17.29 -3.39 -12.77
N LEU A 236 17.67 -4.63 -13.11
CA LEU A 236 18.75 -5.34 -12.41
C LEU A 236 20.11 -4.64 -12.50
N LYS A 237 20.35 -3.89 -13.58
CA LYS A 237 21.61 -3.18 -13.81
C LYS A 237 21.64 -1.78 -13.20
N GLU A 238 20.57 -1.02 -13.38
CA GLU A 238 20.54 0.42 -13.07
C GLU A 238 19.81 0.74 -11.74
N GLY A 239 19.00 -0.20 -11.25
CA GLY A 239 18.13 0.00 -10.10
C GLY A 239 16.86 0.80 -10.42
N TYR A 240 16.08 1.09 -9.38
CA TYR A 240 14.86 1.89 -9.48
C TYR A 240 15.09 3.28 -8.85
N PRO A 241 14.83 4.40 -9.55
CA PRO A 241 15.09 5.74 -9.02
C PRO A 241 14.34 6.04 -7.71
N ALA A 242 15.02 6.72 -6.78
CA ALA A 242 14.46 7.16 -5.51
C ALA A 242 14.40 8.69 -5.42
N TYR A 243 13.51 9.19 -4.56
CA TYR A 243 13.57 10.57 -4.06
C TYR A 243 13.72 10.54 -2.53
N THR A 244 14.42 11.50 -1.95
CA THR A 244 14.64 11.53 -0.50
C THR A 244 13.72 12.53 0.20
N THR A 245 13.14 12.12 1.33
CA THR A 245 12.40 12.99 2.25
C THR A 245 13.25 13.39 3.47
N SER A 246 14.44 12.79 3.60
CA SER A 246 15.31 12.96 4.78
C SER A 246 15.84 14.37 4.97
N CYS A 247 15.86 15.22 3.95
CA CYS A 247 16.29 16.62 4.08
C CYS A 247 15.16 17.58 4.54
N GLY A 248 13.90 17.11 4.55
CA GLY A 248 12.72 17.97 4.52
C GLY A 248 11.93 18.10 5.82
N TRP A 249 12.35 17.48 6.93
CA TRP A 249 11.59 17.45 8.18
C TRP A 249 11.47 18.83 8.84
N LEU A 250 10.31 19.16 9.41
CA LEU A 250 10.00 20.52 9.89
C LEU A 250 10.90 20.97 11.05
N GLY A 251 11.36 20.04 11.89
CA GLY A 251 12.08 20.38 13.12
C GLY A 251 13.55 20.73 12.91
N TYR A 252 14.10 20.56 11.70
CA TYR A 252 15.54 20.71 11.49
C TYR A 252 16.01 22.16 11.47
N PRO A 253 17.16 22.46 12.11
CA PRO A 253 17.82 23.74 11.93
C PRO A 253 18.35 23.86 10.50
N ASP A 254 18.48 25.10 10.02
CA ASP A 254 18.84 25.44 8.63
C ASP A 254 20.13 24.76 8.18
N ASP A 255 21.15 24.75 9.02
CA ASP A 255 22.44 24.17 8.68
C ASP A 255 22.35 22.65 8.50
N LYS A 256 21.45 21.99 9.24
CA LYS A 256 21.16 20.57 9.06
C LYS A 256 20.44 20.32 7.74
N ILE A 257 19.47 21.16 7.36
CA ILE A 257 18.82 21.08 6.03
C ILE A 257 19.88 21.23 4.92
N ARG A 258 20.77 22.22 5.04
CA ARG A 258 21.84 22.45 4.06
C ARG A 258 22.78 21.25 3.95
N GLN A 259 23.22 20.72 5.09
CA GLN A 259 24.08 19.55 5.17
C GLN A 259 23.44 18.34 4.49
N LEU A 260 22.21 17.99 4.88
CA LEU A 260 21.49 16.82 4.36
C LEU A 260 21.22 16.93 2.85
N CYS A 261 20.94 18.12 2.33
CA CYS A 261 20.80 18.32 0.89
C CYS A 261 22.11 18.01 0.15
N ARG A 262 23.27 18.46 0.68
CA ARG A 262 24.58 18.20 0.06
C ARG A 262 24.98 16.72 0.14
N GLU A 263 24.70 16.08 1.27
CA GLU A 263 24.94 14.65 1.46
C GLU A 263 24.11 13.82 0.47
N ALA A 264 22.81 14.10 0.38
CA ALA A 264 21.94 13.41 -0.56
C ALA A 264 22.32 13.64 -2.04
N LEU A 265 22.77 14.85 -2.42
CA LEU A 265 23.33 15.08 -3.76
C LEU A 265 24.60 14.25 -4.00
N ALA A 266 25.48 14.14 -3.01
CA ALA A 266 26.70 13.34 -3.08
C ALA A 266 26.39 11.83 -3.18
N GLU A 267 25.30 11.38 -2.58
CA GLU A 267 24.76 10.01 -2.70
C GLU A 267 24.03 9.74 -4.02
N GLY A 268 23.86 10.76 -4.87
CA GLY A 268 23.27 10.67 -6.20
C GLY A 268 21.78 10.97 -6.29
N PHE A 269 21.14 11.41 -5.21
CA PHE A 269 19.75 11.85 -5.27
C PHE A 269 19.60 13.14 -6.09
N THR A 270 18.57 13.20 -6.92
CA THR A 270 18.22 14.36 -7.75
C THR A 270 16.80 14.87 -7.48
N GLN A 271 16.11 14.26 -6.52
CA GLN A 271 14.71 14.51 -6.20
C GLN A 271 14.52 14.54 -4.69
N PHE A 272 13.89 15.60 -4.20
CA PHE A 272 13.88 15.96 -2.78
C PHE A 272 12.46 16.35 -2.37
N LYS A 273 12.00 15.91 -1.19
CA LYS A 273 10.71 16.30 -0.63
C LYS A 273 10.89 17.12 0.64
N ALA A 274 10.14 18.21 0.76
CA ALA A 274 10.09 19.08 1.94
C ALA A 274 8.71 19.04 2.60
N LYS A 275 8.65 18.86 3.92
CA LYS A 275 7.40 18.99 4.69
C LYS A 275 7.04 20.47 4.79
N VAL A 276 5.76 20.85 4.67
CA VAL A 276 5.26 22.24 4.71
C VAL A 276 3.91 22.32 5.43
N GLY A 277 3.40 23.52 5.72
CA GLY A 277 2.02 23.74 6.19
C GLY A 277 1.87 24.13 7.65
N SER A 278 2.96 24.22 8.41
CA SER A 278 2.89 24.71 9.80
C SER A 278 3.00 26.23 9.91
N ASN A 279 3.90 26.84 9.14
CA ASN A 279 4.09 28.29 9.11
C ASN A 279 4.61 28.70 7.73
N LEU A 280 3.89 29.60 7.05
CA LEU A 280 4.19 29.94 5.66
C LEU A 280 5.58 30.55 5.47
N GLU A 281 6.01 31.44 6.37
CA GLU A 281 7.34 32.07 6.27
C GLU A 281 8.46 31.06 6.52
N ASP A 282 8.24 30.11 7.45
CA ASP A 282 9.15 28.99 7.66
C ASP A 282 9.24 28.08 6.43
N ASP A 283 8.11 27.78 5.80
CA ASP A 283 8.05 26.97 4.59
C ASP A 283 8.79 27.64 3.42
N LYS A 284 8.57 28.95 3.21
CA LYS A 284 9.28 29.75 2.19
C LYS A 284 10.79 29.72 2.44
N ARG A 285 11.19 30.02 3.68
CA ARG A 285 12.60 30.00 4.10
C ARG A 285 13.26 28.64 3.89
N ARG A 286 12.62 27.53 4.28
CA ARG A 286 13.17 26.17 4.10
C ARG A 286 13.19 25.76 2.63
N CYS A 287 12.14 26.07 1.86
CA CYS A 287 12.13 25.83 0.41
C CYS A 287 13.25 26.60 -0.30
N GLN A 288 13.49 27.85 0.09
CA GLN A 288 14.60 28.65 -0.41
C GLN A 288 15.94 27.98 -0.13
N ILE A 289 16.19 27.58 1.12
CA ILE A 289 17.44 26.90 1.52
C ILE A 289 17.67 25.63 0.70
N ILE A 290 16.63 24.79 0.55
CA ILE A 290 16.71 23.57 -0.24
C ILE A 290 17.05 23.92 -1.69
N ARG A 291 16.36 24.90 -2.30
CA ARG A 291 16.63 25.34 -3.67
C ARG A 291 18.03 25.91 -3.87
N GLU A 292 18.59 26.62 -2.89
CA GLU A 292 19.97 27.09 -2.93
C GLU A 292 20.97 25.93 -2.95
N GLN A 293 20.68 24.80 -2.28
CA GLN A 293 21.56 23.64 -2.28
C GLN A 293 21.39 22.75 -3.51
N ILE A 294 20.15 22.43 -3.90
CA ILE A 294 19.86 21.45 -4.97
C ILE A 294 19.75 22.09 -6.35
N GLY A 295 19.58 23.41 -6.43
CA GLY A 295 19.32 24.12 -7.69
C GLY A 295 17.95 23.83 -8.30
N PHE A 296 17.68 24.44 -9.46
CA PHE A 296 16.40 24.29 -10.18
C PHE A 296 16.41 23.16 -11.23
N ASN A 297 17.56 22.53 -11.47
CA ASN A 297 17.65 21.35 -12.35
C ASN A 297 17.21 20.06 -11.64
N ASN A 298 17.31 20.02 -10.31
CA ASN A 298 16.82 18.93 -9.48
C ASN A 298 15.35 19.15 -9.10
N VAL A 299 14.65 18.06 -8.77
CA VAL A 299 13.22 18.09 -8.47
C VAL A 299 12.99 18.39 -6.99
N LEU A 300 12.05 19.30 -6.71
CA LEU A 300 11.54 19.53 -5.37
C LEU A 300 10.07 19.12 -5.34
N MET A 301 9.67 18.42 -4.30
CA MET A 301 8.30 18.10 -3.95
C MET A 301 8.01 18.74 -2.59
N VAL A 302 6.75 19.05 -2.32
CA VAL A 302 6.33 19.49 -0.98
C VAL A 302 5.16 18.66 -0.48
N ASP A 303 5.05 18.52 0.83
CA ASP A 303 4.05 17.68 1.49
C ASP A 303 3.48 18.37 2.73
N ALA A 304 2.16 18.54 2.77
CA ALA A 304 1.45 19.20 3.85
C ALA A 304 0.82 18.25 4.87
N ASN A 305 0.86 16.94 4.63
CA ASN A 305 0.25 15.91 5.47
C ASN A 305 -1.14 16.33 5.98
N GLN A 306 -2.03 16.66 5.05
CA GLN A 306 -3.46 16.89 5.21
C GLN A 306 -3.85 18.15 5.98
N LYS A 307 -2.92 19.08 6.14
CA LYS A 307 -3.03 20.17 7.10
C LYS A 307 -4.15 21.17 6.81
N TRP A 308 -4.43 21.45 5.54
CA TRP A 308 -5.16 22.66 5.15
C TRP A 308 -6.59 22.38 4.70
N GLU A 309 -7.42 23.41 4.82
CA GLU A 309 -8.67 23.51 4.08
C GLU A 309 -8.40 23.80 2.59
N VAL A 310 -9.39 23.62 1.72
CA VAL A 310 -9.22 23.73 0.25
C VAL A 310 -8.69 25.09 -0.19
N GLN A 311 -9.30 26.20 0.26
CA GLN A 311 -8.87 27.54 -0.14
C GLN A 311 -7.50 27.90 0.46
N GLU A 312 -7.26 27.47 1.70
CA GLU A 312 -5.98 27.66 2.37
C GLU A 312 -4.85 26.95 1.60
N ALA A 313 -5.03 25.69 1.19
CA ALA A 313 -4.06 24.97 0.37
C ALA A 313 -3.74 25.69 -0.94
N ILE A 314 -4.76 26.25 -1.61
CA ILE A 314 -4.59 26.99 -2.86
C ILE A 314 -3.73 28.24 -2.63
N ASP A 315 -4.05 29.02 -1.59
CA ASP A 315 -3.36 30.28 -1.35
C ASP A 315 -1.93 30.05 -0.81
N TRP A 316 -1.73 29.03 0.03
CA TRP A 316 -0.41 28.63 0.52
C TRP A 316 0.50 28.20 -0.62
N MET A 317 0.00 27.37 -1.55
CA MET A 317 0.82 26.87 -2.66
C MET A 317 1.11 27.91 -3.73
N LYS A 318 0.30 28.99 -3.86
CA LYS A 318 0.65 30.13 -4.71
C LYS A 318 1.91 30.83 -4.20
N GLU A 319 2.06 30.99 -2.89
CA GLU A 319 3.23 31.59 -2.26
C GLU A 319 4.49 30.71 -2.42
N LEU A 320 4.32 29.38 -2.47
CA LEU A 320 5.42 28.44 -2.70
C LEU A 320 5.74 28.18 -4.18
N ALA A 321 4.97 28.76 -5.11
CA ALA A 321 5.11 28.50 -6.55
C ALA A 321 6.45 28.97 -7.12
N GLU A 322 7.08 30.00 -6.53
CA GLU A 322 8.40 30.49 -6.95
C GLU A 322 9.50 29.42 -6.82
N TYR A 323 9.34 28.48 -5.88
CA TYR A 323 10.26 27.35 -5.66
C TYR A 323 9.99 26.18 -6.62
N LYS A 324 9.01 26.30 -7.51
CA LYS A 324 8.67 25.32 -8.57
C LYS A 324 8.56 23.88 -8.07
N PRO A 325 7.74 23.58 -7.04
CA PRO A 325 7.52 22.19 -6.63
C PRO A 325 6.84 21.41 -7.76
N LEU A 326 7.26 20.16 -7.98
CA LEU A 326 6.63 19.27 -8.94
C LEU A 326 5.19 18.93 -8.51
N TRP A 327 5.01 18.66 -7.22
CA TRP A 327 3.72 18.42 -6.61
C TRP A 327 3.61 19.01 -5.22
N ILE A 328 2.36 19.21 -4.79
CA ILE A 328 1.96 19.24 -3.39
C ILE A 328 1.30 17.91 -3.03
N GLU A 329 1.78 17.29 -1.96
CA GLU A 329 1.32 16.03 -1.40
C GLU A 329 0.40 16.26 -0.21
N GLU A 330 -0.70 15.49 -0.21
CA GLU A 330 -1.78 15.55 0.76
C GLU A 330 -2.10 16.98 1.23
N PRO A 331 -2.51 17.89 0.32
CA PRO A 331 -2.80 19.27 0.70
C PRO A 331 -3.95 19.40 1.70
N THR A 332 -4.88 18.43 1.71
CA THR A 332 -6.07 18.42 2.56
C THR A 332 -6.42 16.98 2.95
N SER A 333 -7.57 16.78 3.61
CA SER A 333 -8.07 15.48 4.06
C SER A 333 -7.94 14.36 2.99
N PRO A 334 -7.45 13.16 3.34
CA PRO A 334 -7.26 12.06 2.39
C PRO A 334 -8.58 11.47 1.88
N ASP A 335 -9.71 11.88 2.47
CA ASP A 335 -11.05 11.51 2.03
C ASP A 335 -11.69 12.57 1.11
N ASP A 336 -11.13 13.78 1.02
CA ASP A 336 -11.74 14.89 0.26
C ASP A 336 -11.29 14.90 -1.21
N ILE A 337 -11.87 13.99 -1.99
CA ILE A 337 -11.65 13.88 -3.44
C ILE A 337 -12.02 15.18 -4.16
N ALA A 338 -13.14 15.81 -3.79
CA ALA A 338 -13.62 17.03 -4.44
C ALA A 338 -12.71 18.22 -4.13
N GLY A 339 -12.24 18.32 -2.88
CA GLY A 339 -11.25 19.30 -2.45
C GLY A 339 -9.95 19.16 -3.22
N HIS A 340 -9.38 17.95 -3.28
CA HIS A 340 -8.17 17.69 -4.08
C HIS A 340 -8.35 18.05 -5.56
N ALA A 341 -9.51 17.77 -6.16
CA ALA A 341 -9.81 18.16 -7.54
C ALA A 341 -9.83 19.69 -7.71
N LEU A 342 -10.46 20.43 -6.78
CA LEU A 342 -10.53 21.89 -6.82
C LEU A 342 -9.16 22.55 -6.59
N ILE A 343 -8.37 22.03 -5.65
CA ILE A 343 -6.98 22.46 -5.43
C ILE A 343 -6.18 22.26 -6.72
N GLY A 344 -6.22 21.05 -7.29
CA GLY A 344 -5.53 20.74 -8.55
C GLY A 344 -5.97 21.61 -9.72
N GLN A 345 -7.25 21.98 -9.84
CA GLN A 345 -7.70 22.92 -10.88
C GLN A 345 -7.03 24.29 -10.78
N ASN A 346 -6.76 24.76 -9.55
CA ASN A 346 -6.13 26.05 -9.31
C ASN A 346 -4.60 26.02 -9.38
N LEU A 347 -3.97 24.88 -9.04
CA LEU A 347 -2.51 24.76 -8.97
C LEU A 347 -1.85 24.29 -10.28
N ARG A 348 -2.55 23.52 -11.13
CA ARG A 348 -2.01 23.07 -12.43
C ARG A 348 -1.59 24.21 -13.37
N PRO A 349 -2.26 25.39 -13.43
CA PRO A 349 -1.76 26.55 -14.18
C PRO A 349 -0.38 27.04 -13.71
N LEU A 350 -0.03 26.81 -12.45
CA LEU A 350 1.29 27.10 -11.87
C LEU A 350 2.28 25.94 -12.06
N LYS A 351 1.88 24.89 -12.78
CA LYS A 351 2.64 23.66 -13.04
C LYS A 351 2.95 22.85 -11.77
N ILE A 352 2.08 22.94 -10.77
CA ILE A 352 2.16 22.16 -9.54
C ILE A 352 1.08 21.08 -9.62
N GLY A 353 1.48 19.81 -9.60
CA GLY A 353 0.55 18.69 -9.56
C GLY A 353 0.08 18.34 -8.15
N ILE A 354 -0.91 17.47 -8.06
CA ILE A 354 -1.43 16.93 -6.80
C ILE A 354 -0.94 15.49 -6.61
N ALA A 355 -0.28 15.23 -5.48
CA ALA A 355 0.03 13.88 -5.03
C ALA A 355 -0.84 13.55 -3.79
N THR A 356 -1.36 12.33 -3.73
CA THR A 356 -2.05 11.83 -2.53
C THR A 356 -2.11 10.31 -2.57
N GLY A 357 -2.25 9.67 -1.41
CA GLY A 357 -2.57 8.26 -1.33
C GLY A 357 -2.02 7.50 -0.12
N GLU A 358 -1.04 8.02 0.62
CA GLU A 358 -0.45 7.33 1.79
C GLU A 358 -1.49 6.95 2.87
N GLN A 359 -2.56 7.75 3.00
CA GLN A 359 -3.68 7.47 3.89
C GLN A 359 -4.99 7.15 3.16
N CYS A 360 -4.97 6.98 1.84
CA CYS A 360 -6.13 6.59 1.06
C CYS A 360 -6.54 5.14 1.41
N GLN A 361 -7.74 4.99 1.94
CA GLN A 361 -8.19 3.79 2.65
C GLN A 361 -8.33 2.51 1.81
N ASN A 362 -8.68 2.60 0.52
CA ASN A 362 -8.91 1.42 -0.34
C ASN A 362 -8.95 1.76 -1.84
N ARG A 363 -9.05 0.72 -2.68
CA ARG A 363 -9.16 0.85 -4.15
C ARG A 363 -10.36 1.66 -4.63
N ILE A 364 -11.44 1.72 -3.85
CA ILE A 364 -12.66 2.46 -4.22
C ILE A 364 -12.43 3.97 -4.10
N MET A 365 -11.66 4.40 -3.12
CA MET A 365 -11.24 5.80 -3.00
C MET A 365 -10.26 6.16 -4.11
N PHE A 366 -9.23 5.34 -4.36
CA PHE A 366 -8.32 5.57 -5.49
C PHE A 366 -9.07 5.67 -6.83
N LYS A 367 -10.04 4.79 -7.08
CA LYS A 367 -10.93 4.89 -8.25
C LYS A 367 -11.54 6.29 -8.38
N GLN A 368 -12.12 6.81 -7.30
CA GLN A 368 -12.79 8.11 -7.31
C GLN A 368 -11.80 9.26 -7.48
N PHE A 369 -10.61 9.19 -6.87
CA PHE A 369 -9.55 10.17 -7.11
C PHE A 369 -9.13 10.22 -8.58
N LEU A 370 -8.98 9.05 -9.22
CA LEU A 370 -8.64 8.93 -10.64
C LEU A 370 -9.76 9.47 -11.55
N GLN A 371 -11.02 9.08 -11.30
CA GLN A 371 -12.18 9.57 -12.05
C GLN A 371 -12.38 11.09 -11.90
N GLY A 372 -12.19 11.61 -10.69
CA GLY A 372 -12.37 13.01 -10.34
C GLY A 372 -11.24 13.93 -10.79
N LYS A 373 -10.17 13.41 -11.41
CA LYS A 373 -8.93 14.15 -11.71
C LYS A 373 -8.38 14.87 -10.46
N ALA A 374 -8.51 14.20 -9.32
CA ALA A 374 -8.13 14.71 -8.00
C ALA A 374 -6.67 14.36 -7.63
N MET A 375 -5.96 13.65 -8.49
CA MET A 375 -4.52 13.38 -8.35
C MET A 375 -3.83 13.41 -9.71
N ASP A 376 -2.59 13.87 -9.72
CA ASP A 376 -1.66 13.80 -10.85
C ASP A 376 -0.53 12.79 -10.60
N PHE A 377 -0.30 12.43 -9.33
CA PHE A 377 0.65 11.39 -8.89
C PHE A 377 -0.04 10.49 -7.85
N CYS A 378 -0.06 9.19 -8.11
CA CYS A 378 -0.72 8.19 -7.27
C CYS A 378 0.28 7.61 -6.27
N GLN A 379 0.06 7.83 -4.98
CA GLN A 379 0.95 7.32 -3.93
C GLN A 379 0.33 6.08 -3.30
N ILE A 380 0.70 4.91 -3.80
CA ILE A 380 0.33 3.66 -3.15
C ILE A 380 1.16 3.47 -1.87
N ASP A 381 0.62 2.69 -0.94
CA ASP A 381 1.30 2.29 0.29
C ASP A 381 1.05 0.79 0.55
N SER A 382 2.13 0.06 0.87
CA SER A 382 2.13 -1.39 1.02
C SER A 382 1.34 -1.89 2.24
N CYS A 383 1.12 -1.03 3.24
CA CYS A 383 0.55 -1.36 4.54
C CYS A 383 -0.80 -0.68 4.80
N ARG A 384 -1.14 0.39 4.06
CA ARG A 384 -2.41 1.11 4.17
C ARG A 384 -3.56 0.36 3.50
N LEU A 385 -3.32 -0.06 2.27
CA LEU A 385 -4.24 -0.88 1.48
C LEU A 385 -4.21 -2.31 2.00
N GLY A 386 -5.19 -3.13 1.62
CA GLY A 386 -5.32 -4.54 2.01
C GLY A 386 -4.26 -5.45 1.39
N GLY A 387 -2.98 -5.12 1.56
CA GLY A 387 -1.81 -5.82 1.04
C GLY A 387 -1.63 -5.74 -0.47
N VAL A 388 -0.86 -6.66 -1.01
CA VAL A 388 -0.47 -6.70 -2.43
C VAL A 388 -1.69 -6.79 -3.36
N ASN A 389 -2.71 -7.59 -3.03
CA ASN A 389 -3.90 -7.78 -3.87
C ASN A 389 -4.58 -6.44 -4.22
N GLU A 390 -4.75 -5.58 -3.22
CA GLU A 390 -5.40 -4.28 -3.43
C GLU A 390 -4.47 -3.26 -4.08
N ASN A 391 -3.17 -3.29 -3.76
CA ASN A 391 -2.17 -2.48 -4.45
C ASN A 391 -2.11 -2.78 -5.95
N LEU A 392 -2.16 -4.05 -6.36
CA LEU A 392 -2.21 -4.44 -7.78
C LEU A 392 -3.43 -3.83 -8.50
N ALA A 393 -4.60 -3.80 -7.82
CA ALA A 393 -5.79 -3.16 -8.38
C ALA A 393 -5.57 -1.65 -8.62
N VAL A 394 -4.97 -0.95 -7.65
CA VAL A 394 -4.69 0.49 -7.75
C VAL A 394 -3.65 0.79 -8.83
N ILE A 395 -2.57 0.01 -8.92
CA ILE A 395 -1.54 0.15 -9.95
C ILE A 395 -2.15 0.02 -11.35
N LEU A 396 -2.98 -1.01 -11.58
CA LEU A 396 -3.63 -1.23 -12.88
C LEU A 396 -4.64 -0.12 -13.22
N MET A 397 -5.39 0.38 -12.23
CA MET A 397 -6.26 1.54 -12.44
C MET A 397 -5.43 2.79 -12.77
N ALA A 398 -4.37 3.10 -12.02
CA ALA A 398 -3.50 4.24 -12.29
C ALA A 398 -2.90 4.18 -13.71
N ALA A 399 -2.48 2.99 -14.16
CA ALA A 399 -2.01 2.76 -15.52
C ALA A 399 -3.09 3.03 -16.58
N LYS A 400 -4.32 2.55 -16.37
CA LYS A 400 -5.46 2.82 -17.26
C LYS A 400 -5.76 4.31 -17.38
N PHE A 401 -5.71 5.03 -16.27
CA PHE A 401 -5.92 6.48 -16.22
C PHE A 401 -4.67 7.30 -16.59
N LYS A 402 -3.54 6.63 -16.86
CA LYS A 402 -2.25 7.25 -17.22
C LYS A 402 -1.69 8.17 -16.13
N ILE A 403 -1.99 7.87 -14.86
CA ILE A 403 -1.44 8.56 -13.70
C ILE A 403 -0.20 7.80 -13.22
N PRO A 404 0.97 8.45 -13.08
CA PRO A 404 2.17 7.81 -12.56
C PRO A 404 1.97 7.37 -11.11
N VAL A 405 2.43 6.15 -10.79
CA VAL A 405 2.55 5.67 -9.42
C VAL A 405 3.91 6.12 -8.86
N CYS A 406 3.87 6.84 -7.75
CA CYS A 406 5.03 7.34 -7.01
C CYS A 406 4.83 6.95 -5.54
N PRO A 407 5.19 5.71 -5.14
CA PRO A 407 4.78 5.18 -3.85
C PRO A 407 5.30 5.98 -2.66
N HIS A 408 4.47 6.00 -1.60
CA HIS A 408 4.88 6.41 -0.27
C HIS A 408 5.74 5.31 0.37
N ALA A 409 6.72 5.72 1.17
CA ALA A 409 7.58 4.80 1.91
C ALA A 409 7.99 5.42 3.27
N GLY A 410 9.18 5.09 3.76
CA GLY A 410 9.62 5.47 5.10
C GLY A 410 8.93 4.67 6.20
N GLY A 411 8.62 5.30 7.33
CA GLY A 411 8.07 4.59 8.48
C GLY A 411 8.97 3.44 8.95
N VAL A 412 8.35 2.33 9.36
CA VAL A 412 9.04 1.05 9.63
C VAL A 412 8.81 0.11 8.45
N GLY A 413 9.84 -0.22 7.69
CA GLY A 413 9.78 -1.29 6.69
C GLY A 413 9.04 -0.98 5.39
N LEU A 414 8.47 0.23 5.21
CA LEU A 414 7.69 0.51 4.00
C LEU A 414 8.59 0.58 2.76
N CYS A 415 9.83 1.04 2.91
CA CYS A 415 10.85 0.99 1.86
C CYS A 415 11.07 -0.45 1.38
N GLU A 416 11.22 -1.38 2.32
CA GLU A 416 11.47 -2.80 2.09
C GLU A 416 10.32 -3.46 1.30
N LEU A 417 9.07 -3.11 1.62
CA LEU A 417 7.91 -3.65 0.92
C LEU A 417 7.68 -2.96 -0.43
N VAL A 418 7.44 -1.64 -0.43
CA VAL A 418 6.86 -0.94 -1.59
C VAL A 418 7.77 -0.94 -2.83
N GLN A 419 9.08 -1.17 -2.65
CA GLN A 419 10.02 -1.34 -3.75
C GLN A 419 9.61 -2.48 -4.68
N HIS A 420 9.08 -3.60 -4.15
CA HIS A 420 8.71 -4.76 -4.97
C HIS A 420 7.54 -4.42 -5.90
N LEU A 421 6.56 -3.66 -5.39
CA LEU A 421 5.39 -3.24 -6.16
C LEU A 421 5.76 -2.29 -7.31
N SER A 422 6.74 -1.42 -7.08
CA SER A 422 7.23 -0.48 -8.10
C SER A 422 8.04 -1.17 -9.18
N MET A 423 8.89 -2.12 -8.78
CA MET A 423 9.65 -2.95 -9.71
C MET A 423 8.71 -3.77 -10.61
N PHE A 424 7.66 -4.36 -10.03
CA PHE A 424 6.59 -5.00 -10.77
C PHE A 424 5.87 -4.02 -11.71
N ASP A 425 5.46 -2.84 -11.25
CA ASP A 425 4.79 -1.82 -12.08
C ASP A 425 5.63 -1.47 -13.31
N TYR A 426 6.91 -1.16 -13.11
CA TYR A 426 7.81 -0.82 -14.22
C TYR A 426 7.93 -1.95 -15.24
N ILE A 427 8.12 -3.19 -14.78
CA ILE A 427 8.34 -4.33 -15.68
C ILE A 427 7.05 -4.74 -16.39
N CYS A 428 5.92 -4.82 -15.69
CA CYS A 428 4.71 -5.47 -16.19
C CYS A 428 3.54 -4.54 -16.51
N VAL A 429 3.56 -3.27 -16.08
CA VAL A 429 2.38 -2.39 -16.15
C VAL A 429 2.67 -1.05 -16.82
N SER A 430 3.51 -0.20 -16.24
CA SER A 430 3.72 1.17 -16.72
C SER A 430 4.78 1.27 -17.80
N GLY A 431 5.79 0.38 -17.78
CA GLY A 431 6.92 0.40 -18.70
C GLY A 431 7.84 1.62 -18.55
N LYS A 432 7.64 2.43 -17.50
CA LYS A 432 8.33 3.71 -17.30
C LYS A 432 8.82 3.82 -15.87
N LEU A 433 10.12 4.06 -15.71
CA LEU A 433 10.66 4.36 -14.39
C LEU A 433 10.02 5.64 -13.84
N ARG A 434 9.61 5.55 -12.58
CA ARG A 434 9.14 6.67 -11.75
C ARG A 434 10.12 6.85 -10.60
N VAL A 435 9.62 7.28 -9.45
CA VAL A 435 10.40 7.36 -8.22
C VAL A 435 9.68 6.70 -7.07
N ILE A 436 10.46 6.10 -6.18
CA ILE A 436 10.02 5.57 -4.88
C ILE A 436 10.53 6.53 -3.80
N GLU A 437 9.71 6.84 -2.80
CA GLU A 437 10.18 7.58 -1.63
C GLU A 437 11.25 6.80 -0.88
N TYR A 438 12.30 7.46 -0.42
CA TYR A 438 13.31 6.89 0.47
C TYR A 438 13.52 7.76 1.70
N VAL A 439 13.60 7.10 2.85
CA VAL A 439 13.85 7.68 4.16
C VAL A 439 14.83 6.74 4.88
N ASN A 440 16.01 7.24 5.25
CA ASN A 440 17.09 6.45 5.85
C ASN A 440 16.87 6.21 7.35
N HIS A 441 15.90 5.35 7.68
CA HIS A 441 15.53 5.03 9.06
C HIS A 441 15.16 3.56 9.20
N LEU A 442 15.66 2.92 10.26
CA LEU A 442 15.18 1.62 10.78
C LEU A 442 15.46 0.39 9.90
N HIS A 443 16.17 0.56 8.77
CA HIS A 443 16.58 -0.53 7.88
C HIS A 443 17.41 -1.59 8.61
N GLU A 444 18.20 -1.19 9.61
CA GLU A 444 19.04 -2.10 10.40
C GLU A 444 18.26 -3.20 11.13
N HIS A 445 16.94 -3.10 11.24
CA HIS A 445 16.07 -4.09 11.90
C HIS A 445 15.58 -5.20 10.95
N PHE A 446 15.82 -5.10 9.65
CA PHE A 446 15.40 -6.08 8.65
C PHE A 446 16.54 -7.03 8.27
N LEU A 447 16.22 -8.27 7.90
CA LEU A 447 17.20 -9.23 7.39
C LEU A 447 17.65 -8.90 5.96
N ASP A 448 16.74 -8.42 5.13
CA ASP A 448 17.00 -7.96 3.76
C ASP A 448 16.68 -6.46 3.64
N PRO A 449 17.52 -5.58 4.22
CA PRO A 449 17.27 -4.14 4.20
C PRO A 449 17.47 -3.56 2.81
N VAL A 450 16.69 -2.52 2.49
CA VAL A 450 16.85 -1.82 1.21
C VAL A 450 18.28 -1.29 1.05
N GLN A 451 18.78 -1.34 -0.19
CA GLN A 451 20.07 -0.80 -0.55
C GLN A 451 19.87 0.36 -1.52
N ILE A 452 20.45 1.52 -1.21
CA ILE A 452 20.48 2.67 -2.11
C ILE A 452 21.88 2.84 -2.70
N ARG A 453 21.95 3.05 -4.01
CA ARG A 453 23.19 3.37 -4.73
C ARG A 453 22.90 4.41 -5.79
N ASN A 454 23.65 5.51 -5.81
CA ASN A 454 23.48 6.60 -6.79
C ASN A 454 22.03 7.10 -6.88
N GLY A 455 21.36 7.27 -5.75
CA GLY A 455 19.95 7.69 -5.69
C GLY A 455 18.93 6.67 -6.23
N CYS A 456 19.31 5.39 -6.37
CA CYS A 456 18.43 4.31 -6.83
C CYS A 456 18.34 3.16 -5.82
N TYR A 457 17.13 2.63 -5.61
CA TYR A 457 16.88 1.32 -5.00
C TYR A 457 17.56 0.23 -5.82
N GLN A 458 18.35 -0.59 -5.14
CA GLN A 458 18.88 -1.82 -5.73
C GLN A 458 17.81 -2.91 -5.66
N VAL A 459 17.88 -3.84 -6.60
CA VAL A 459 16.86 -4.89 -6.74
C VAL A 459 17.06 -5.97 -5.67
N PRO A 460 16.05 -6.29 -4.83
CA PRO A 460 16.11 -7.40 -3.90
C PRO A 460 16.28 -8.73 -4.64
N LEU A 461 17.15 -9.58 -4.11
CA LEU A 461 17.45 -10.89 -4.70
C LEU A 461 16.96 -12.05 -3.84
N GLU A 462 16.82 -11.83 -2.52
CA GLU A 462 16.43 -12.87 -1.59
C GLU A 462 14.93 -13.23 -1.71
N PRO A 463 14.55 -14.50 -1.52
CA PRO A 463 13.15 -14.90 -1.51
C PRO A 463 12.31 -14.21 -0.44
N GLY A 464 11.07 -13.86 -0.78
CA GLY A 464 10.15 -13.20 0.13
C GLY A 464 9.85 -11.75 -0.26
N TYR A 465 9.26 -11.02 0.69
CA TYR A 465 8.82 -9.64 0.54
C TYR A 465 9.72 -8.66 1.31
N SER A 466 10.94 -9.09 1.68
CA SER A 466 11.87 -8.31 2.51
C SER A 466 11.26 -7.85 3.85
N SER A 467 10.23 -8.55 4.31
CA SER A 467 9.43 -8.17 5.48
C SER A 467 9.97 -8.74 6.80
N GLU A 468 10.91 -9.67 6.73
CA GLU A 468 11.42 -10.38 7.89
C GLU A 468 12.35 -9.48 8.73
N MET A 469 11.97 -9.31 9.99
CA MET A 469 12.71 -8.53 10.97
C MET A 469 13.63 -9.42 11.81
N LYS A 470 14.77 -8.87 12.23
CA LYS A 470 15.73 -9.54 13.12
C LYS A 470 15.07 -9.89 14.45
N ALA A 471 15.24 -11.13 14.90
CA ALA A 471 14.76 -11.60 16.20
C ALA A 471 15.24 -10.71 17.37
N SER A 472 16.48 -10.25 17.34
CA SER A 472 17.00 -9.34 18.38
C SER A 472 16.27 -7.99 18.39
N SER A 473 15.98 -7.43 17.21
CA SER A 473 15.22 -6.18 17.13
C SER A 473 13.82 -6.39 17.71
N LEU A 474 13.18 -7.49 17.31
CA LEU A 474 11.88 -7.91 17.80
C LEU A 474 11.83 -7.96 19.35
N GLU A 475 12.78 -8.64 19.98
CA GLU A 475 12.90 -8.73 21.45
C GLU A 475 13.23 -7.39 22.12
N GLU A 476 14.14 -6.60 21.54
CA GLU A 476 14.62 -5.36 22.14
C GLU A 476 13.56 -4.27 22.18
N PHE A 477 12.76 -4.16 21.10
CA PHE A 477 11.86 -3.04 20.91
C PHE A 477 10.39 -3.40 21.14
N GLU A 478 10.04 -4.61 21.55
CA GLU A 478 8.65 -4.98 21.88
C GLU A 478 8.07 -4.11 23.00
N TYR A 479 7.18 -3.17 22.72
CA TYR A 479 6.34 -2.52 23.74
C TYR A 479 5.41 -3.49 24.49
N PRO A 480 5.16 -3.31 25.79
CA PRO A 480 5.94 -2.48 26.70
C PRO A 480 7.17 -3.22 27.28
N ASN A 481 7.39 -4.49 26.93
CA ASN A 481 8.24 -5.42 27.70
C ASN A 481 9.71 -5.50 27.27
N GLY A 482 10.00 -5.07 26.05
CA GLY A 482 11.29 -5.09 25.39
C GLY A 482 12.29 -4.20 26.10
N SER A 483 13.56 -4.58 26.01
CA SER A 483 14.62 -3.98 26.83
C SER A 483 14.75 -2.46 26.66
N GLU A 484 14.48 -1.93 25.46
CA GLU A 484 14.54 -0.49 25.20
C GLU A 484 13.39 0.27 25.88
N TRP A 485 12.19 -0.29 25.88
CA TRP A 485 11.04 0.31 26.56
C TRP A 485 11.16 0.27 28.07
N GLN A 486 11.67 -0.83 28.61
CA GLN A 486 11.94 -0.94 30.05
C GLN A 486 12.98 0.09 30.51
N LYS A 487 14.03 0.35 29.70
CA LYS A 487 15.00 1.42 29.98
C LYS A 487 14.34 2.80 29.99
N LEU A 488 13.52 3.10 28.99
CA LEU A 488 12.81 4.39 28.86
C LEU A 488 11.72 4.61 29.92
N SER A 489 11.14 3.53 30.44
CA SER A 489 10.23 3.60 31.59
C SER A 489 11.00 3.84 32.89
N ALA A 490 12.13 3.14 33.08
CA ALA A 490 12.96 3.26 34.28
C ALA A 490 13.64 4.64 34.43
N ASP A 491 14.03 5.28 33.32
CA ASP A 491 14.62 6.62 33.34
C ASP A 491 13.57 7.76 33.36
N GLY A 492 12.28 7.42 33.38
CA GLY A 492 11.17 8.37 33.43
C GLY A 492 10.88 9.08 32.12
N THR A 493 11.49 8.67 31.00
CA THR A 493 11.24 9.28 29.69
C THR A 493 9.85 8.92 29.14
N ILE A 494 9.22 7.87 29.65
CA ILE A 494 7.83 7.50 29.34
C ILE A 494 7.06 7.29 30.65
N THR A 495 5.96 8.00 30.81
CA THR A 495 4.96 7.70 31.83
C THR A 495 3.98 6.67 31.31
N SER A 496 3.83 5.56 32.04
CA SER A 496 2.92 4.43 31.78
C SER A 496 1.48 4.86 31.49
#